data_AF-A0A9D8DZQ3-F1
#
_entry.id   AF-A0A9D8DZQ3-F1
#
_cell.length_a   1.000
_cell.length_b   1.000
_cell.length_c   1.000
_cell.angle_alpha   90.00
_cell.angle_beta   90.00
_cell.angle_gamma   90.00
#
_symmetry.space_group_name_H-M   'P 1'
#
loop_
_entity.id
_entity.type
_entity.pdbx_description
1 polymer ?
#
loop_
_entity_poly.entity_id
_entity_poly.type
_entity_poly.pdbx_seq_one_letter_code
_entity_poly.pdbx_strand_id
1 'polypeptide(L)'
;MQNLPAAGAGLSRGQRRRLRVSRLLRRAGRVAADPRLLLEKARLVPRRPRESYRGGPEPVVPAPLHLQEGERVRVRPLEQIRATLDEVGDCQGLGFMPVQAAFCGREFTVRKRVERFFDERTRRMLRIRHTVILDEVYCEPPAGGTDDYSGCHRTCFLFWKEAWLERA
;
A
#
# COMPACT_ATOMS: atom_id res chain seq x y z
N MET A 1 2.91 4.92 28.86
CA MET A 1 3.37 5.55 27.60
C MET A 1 4.60 6.43 27.86
N GLN A 2 5.71 5.85 28.30
CA GLN A 2 6.97 6.55 28.52
C GLN A 2 8.05 5.66 27.90
N ASN A 3 8.39 5.92 26.63
CA ASN A 3 9.59 5.43 25.91
C ASN A 3 9.41 5.67 24.40
N LEU A 4 9.19 6.92 24.01
CA LEU A 4 9.55 7.37 22.68
C LEU A 4 10.72 8.32 22.88
N PRO A 5 11.96 7.97 22.48
CA PRO A 5 13.03 8.95 22.47
C PRO A 5 12.57 10.12 21.62
N ALA A 6 12.66 11.34 22.17
CA ALA A 6 12.15 12.54 21.53
C ALA A 6 12.69 12.65 20.11
N ALA A 7 11.82 12.36 19.13
CA ALA A 7 12.18 12.26 17.73
C ALA A 7 12.85 13.58 17.30
N GLY A 8 14.17 13.55 17.16
CA GLY A 8 14.98 14.69 16.76
C GLY A 8 15.37 15.69 17.86
N ALA A 9 15.23 15.41 19.16
CA ALA A 9 15.76 16.29 20.21
C ALA A 9 17.31 16.24 20.29
N GLY A 10 17.93 15.09 20.01
CA GLY A 10 19.38 14.88 20.09
C GLY A 10 20.20 15.26 18.85
N LEU A 11 19.60 15.89 17.82
CA LEU A 11 20.33 16.22 16.59
C LEU A 11 21.04 17.57 16.68
N SER A 12 22.36 17.56 16.47
CA SER A 12 23.18 18.77 16.34
C SER A 12 22.77 19.63 15.13
N ARG A 13 23.10 20.92 15.17
CA ARG A 13 22.83 21.85 14.05
C ARG A 13 23.42 21.34 12.73
N GLY A 14 24.60 20.72 12.77
CA GLY A 14 25.26 20.12 11.60
C GLY A 14 24.49 18.93 11.01
N GLN A 15 24.03 18.00 11.86
CA GLN A 15 23.21 16.87 11.43
C GLN A 15 21.87 17.32 10.84
N ARG A 16 21.22 18.34 11.43
CA ARG A 16 19.98 18.92 10.87
C ARG A 16 20.22 19.56 9.51
N ARG A 17 21.33 20.29 9.32
CA ARG A 17 21.70 20.86 8.02
C ARG A 17 21.96 19.77 6.98
N ARG A 18 22.73 18.73 7.30
CA ARG A 18 22.96 17.59 6.40
C ARG A 18 21.66 16.91 6.00
N LEU A 19 20.73 16.68 6.93
CA LEU A 19 19.42 16.10 6.62
C LEU A 19 18.61 17.00 5.67
N ARG A 20 18.58 18.33 5.90
CA ARG A 20 17.91 19.29 5.00
C ARG A 20 18.52 19.29 3.60
N VAL A 21 19.85 19.33 3.50
CA VAL A 21 20.57 19.24 2.22
C VAL A 21 20.26 17.91 1.52
N SER A 22 20.29 16.78 2.23
CA SER A 22 19.95 15.47 1.65
C SER A 22 18.51 15.40 1.15
N ARG A 23 17.57 16.09 1.80
CA ARG A 23 16.17 16.19 1.34
C ARG A 23 16.04 17.05 0.09
N LEU A 24 16.75 18.17 0.03
CA LEU A 24 16.80 19.04 -1.14
C LEU A 24 17.42 18.32 -2.34
N LEU A 25 18.55 17.64 -2.15
CA LEU A 25 19.21 16.86 -3.20
C LEU A 25 18.32 15.72 -3.70
N ARG A 26 17.67 14.96 -2.81
CA ARG A 26 16.71 13.91 -3.22
C ARG A 26 15.52 14.50 -4.00
N ARG A 27 15.04 15.69 -3.60
CA ARG A 27 13.94 16.36 -4.29
C ARG A 27 14.35 16.88 -5.67
N ALA A 28 15.54 17.46 -5.78
CA ALA A 28 16.11 17.91 -7.05
C ALA A 28 16.37 16.73 -8.00
N GLY A 29 16.93 15.63 -7.50
CA GLY A 29 17.11 14.39 -8.28
C GLY A 29 15.80 13.82 -8.82
N ARG A 30 14.71 13.85 -8.04
CA ARG A 30 13.38 13.43 -8.52
C ARG A 30 12.83 14.32 -9.64
N VAL A 31 13.04 15.64 -9.52
CA VAL A 31 12.60 16.60 -10.54
C VAL A 31 13.38 16.41 -11.84
N ALA A 32 14.69 16.17 -11.74
CA ALA A 32 15.53 15.89 -12.90
C ALA A 32 15.18 14.55 -13.56
N ALA A 33 14.79 13.54 -12.77
CA ALA A 33 14.42 12.22 -13.27
C ALA A 33 13.05 12.18 -13.97
N ASP A 34 12.11 13.07 -13.63
CA ASP A 34 10.81 13.18 -14.32
C ASP A 34 10.33 14.64 -14.38
N PRO A 35 10.74 15.41 -15.41
CA PRO A 35 10.31 16.80 -15.58
C PRO A 35 8.81 16.93 -15.89
N ARG A 36 8.17 15.87 -16.40
CA ARG A 36 6.71 15.86 -16.63
C ARG A 36 5.96 15.91 -15.30
N LEU A 37 6.49 15.30 -14.25
CA LEU A 37 5.91 15.37 -12.90
C LEU A 37 5.73 16.81 -12.40
N LEU A 38 6.65 17.72 -12.75
CA LEU A 38 6.49 19.14 -12.45
C LEU A 38 5.32 19.76 -13.22
N LEU A 39 5.23 19.46 -14.52
CA LEU A 39 4.13 19.94 -15.37
C LEU A 39 2.77 19.44 -14.88
N GLU A 40 2.69 18.17 -14.44
CA GLU A 40 1.49 17.57 -13.85
C GLU A 40 1.12 18.25 -12.52
N LYS A 41 2.10 18.53 -11.66
CA LYS A 41 1.87 19.25 -10.39
C LYS A 41 1.43 20.69 -10.61
N ALA A 42 1.98 21.35 -11.64
CA ALA A 42 1.57 22.67 -12.08
C ALA A 42 0.23 22.66 -12.84
N ARG A 43 -0.37 21.49 -13.08
CA ARG A 43 -1.61 21.28 -13.86
C ARG A 43 -1.51 21.78 -15.31
N LEU A 44 -0.30 21.86 -15.87
CA LEU A 44 -0.06 22.25 -17.27
C LEU A 44 -0.27 21.09 -18.25
N VAL A 45 -0.14 19.85 -17.76
CA VAL A 45 -0.48 18.64 -18.52
C VAL A 45 -1.41 17.76 -17.68
N PRO A 46 -2.32 17.00 -18.32
CA PRO A 46 -3.11 16.02 -17.61
C PRO A 46 -2.20 14.98 -16.96
N ARG A 47 -2.58 14.58 -15.74
CA ARG A 47 -1.91 13.51 -15.01
C ARG A 47 -1.95 12.24 -15.84
N ARG A 48 -0.84 11.49 -15.84
CA ARG A 48 -0.88 10.13 -16.39
C ARG A 48 -2.03 9.35 -15.76
N PRO A 49 -2.80 8.58 -16.56
CA PRO A 49 -3.84 7.71 -16.05
C PRO A 49 -3.25 6.81 -14.97
N ARG A 50 -4.01 6.63 -13.88
CA ARG A 50 -3.64 5.64 -12.87
C ARG A 50 -3.94 4.26 -13.42
N GLU A 51 -3.04 3.32 -13.15
CA GLU A 51 -3.36 1.92 -13.36
C GLU A 51 -4.59 1.57 -12.52
N SER A 52 -5.64 1.11 -13.19
CA SER A 52 -6.93 0.81 -12.60
C SER A 52 -7.13 -0.70 -12.64
N TYR A 53 -7.39 -1.30 -11.47
CA TYR A 53 -7.68 -2.74 -11.35
C TYR A 53 -9.17 -3.04 -11.22
N ARG A 54 -10.04 -2.08 -11.57
CA ARG A 54 -11.50 -2.26 -11.55
C ARG A 54 -11.90 -3.52 -12.31
N GLY A 55 -12.76 -4.33 -11.71
CA GLY A 55 -13.39 -5.46 -12.37
C GLY A 55 -14.78 -5.12 -12.89
N GLY A 56 -15.46 -6.11 -13.44
CA GLY A 56 -16.78 -5.98 -14.04
C GLY A 56 -17.92 -5.88 -13.02
N PRO A 57 -19.18 -5.80 -13.48
CA PRO A 57 -20.35 -5.58 -12.63
C PRO A 57 -20.62 -6.70 -11.62
N GLU A 58 -20.06 -7.90 -11.81
CA GLU A 58 -20.26 -9.03 -10.90
C GLU A 58 -18.91 -9.69 -10.53
N PRO A 59 -18.29 -9.29 -9.40
CA PRO A 59 -17.05 -9.89 -8.93
C PRO A 59 -17.26 -11.33 -8.46
N VAL A 60 -16.41 -12.25 -8.92
CA VAL A 60 -16.44 -13.65 -8.51
C VAL A 60 -15.53 -13.82 -7.30
N VAL A 61 -16.11 -13.81 -6.10
CA VAL A 61 -15.35 -13.96 -4.85
C VAL A 61 -15.34 -15.43 -4.43
N PRO A 62 -14.17 -16.10 -4.38
CA PRO A 62 -14.08 -17.48 -3.91
C PRO A 62 -14.44 -17.59 -2.42
N ALA A 63 -14.76 -18.81 -2.00
CA ALA A 63 -15.03 -19.11 -0.60
C ALA A 63 -13.83 -18.71 0.29
N PRO A 64 -14.08 -18.20 1.51
CA PRO A 64 -13.02 -17.84 2.43
C PRO A 64 -12.19 -19.07 2.82
N LEU A 65 -10.88 -18.87 2.96
CA LEU A 65 -9.91 -19.90 3.29
C LEU A 65 -9.78 -20.15 4.79
N HIS A 66 -10.33 -19.25 5.61
CA HIS A 66 -10.23 -19.25 7.06
C HIS A 66 -8.78 -19.39 7.54
N LEU A 67 -7.88 -18.63 6.92
CA LEU A 67 -6.44 -18.67 7.19
C LEU A 67 -6.14 -18.34 8.66
N GLN A 68 -5.20 -19.08 9.24
CA GLN A 68 -4.64 -18.86 10.57
C GLN A 68 -3.24 -18.25 10.50
N GLU A 69 -2.79 -17.70 11.63
CA GLU A 69 -1.44 -17.17 11.79
C GLU A 69 -0.40 -18.29 11.61
N GLY A 70 0.70 -18.01 10.91
CA GLY A 70 1.75 -18.97 10.59
C GLY A 70 1.51 -19.79 9.31
N GLU A 71 0.32 -19.74 8.72
CA GLU A 71 0.06 -20.46 7.47
C GLU A 71 0.81 -19.86 6.28
N ARG A 72 1.30 -20.72 5.37
CA ARG A 72 1.92 -20.30 4.12
C ARG A 72 0.86 -20.11 3.04
N VAL A 73 0.97 -19.00 2.33
CA VAL A 73 0.04 -18.63 1.27
C VAL A 73 0.77 -18.06 0.08
N ARG A 74 0.19 -18.24 -1.11
CA ARG A 74 0.61 -17.55 -2.32
C ARG A 74 -0.40 -16.47 -2.68
N VAL A 75 0.08 -15.31 -3.10
CA VAL A 75 -0.77 -14.27 -3.68
C VAL A 75 -1.14 -14.69 -5.09
N ARG A 76 -2.44 -14.71 -5.40
CA ARG A 76 -2.95 -15.10 -6.72
C ARG A 76 -2.38 -14.20 -7.83
N PRO A 77 -2.33 -14.68 -9.09
CA PRO A 77 -2.00 -13.84 -10.24
C PRO A 77 -2.93 -12.63 -10.34
N LEU A 78 -2.42 -11.53 -10.88
CA LEU A 78 -3.16 -10.27 -10.97
C LEU A 78 -4.51 -10.42 -11.69
N GLU A 79 -4.57 -11.21 -12.77
CA GLU A 79 -5.81 -11.45 -13.52
C GLU A 79 -6.90 -12.14 -12.67
N GLN A 80 -6.52 -13.09 -11.81
CA GLN A 80 -7.47 -13.72 -10.90
C GLN A 80 -7.94 -12.74 -9.83
N ILE A 81 -7.05 -11.88 -9.32
CA ILE A 81 -7.43 -10.85 -8.37
C ILE A 81 -8.40 -9.86 -9.01
N ARG A 82 -8.12 -9.40 -10.24
CA ARG A 82 -9.00 -8.50 -11.00
C ARG A 82 -10.43 -9.03 -11.13
N ALA A 83 -10.60 -10.35 -11.32
CA ALA A 83 -11.92 -10.97 -11.39
C ALA A 83 -12.72 -10.91 -10.06
N THR A 84 -12.04 -10.67 -8.93
CA THR A 84 -12.67 -10.50 -7.60
C THR A 84 -13.03 -9.06 -7.27
N LEU A 85 -12.65 -8.09 -8.11
CA LEU A 85 -12.83 -6.67 -7.88
C LEU A 85 -14.10 -6.16 -8.56
N ASP A 86 -14.81 -5.24 -7.92
CA ASP A 86 -15.95 -4.56 -8.48
C ASP A 86 -15.56 -3.39 -9.40
N GLU A 87 -16.56 -2.64 -9.89
CA GLU A 87 -16.38 -1.50 -10.78
C GLU A 87 -15.58 -0.32 -10.18
N VAL A 88 -15.40 -0.30 -8.86
CA VAL A 88 -14.56 0.69 -8.16
C VAL A 88 -13.18 0.15 -7.78
N GLY A 89 -12.95 -1.15 -7.97
CA GLY A 89 -11.67 -1.81 -7.70
C GLY A 89 -11.58 -2.41 -6.30
N ASP A 90 -12.72 -2.66 -5.67
CA ASP A 90 -12.81 -3.22 -4.33
C ASP A 90 -13.22 -4.70 -4.37
N CYS A 91 -12.66 -5.51 -3.47
CA CYS A 91 -13.20 -6.82 -3.14
C CYS A 91 -13.86 -6.73 -1.78
N GLN A 92 -15.19 -6.88 -1.70
CA GLN A 92 -15.95 -6.83 -0.44
C GLN A 92 -15.58 -5.61 0.43
N GLY A 93 -15.48 -4.43 -0.19
CA GLY A 93 -15.15 -3.16 0.47
C GLY A 93 -13.68 -2.94 0.84
N LEU A 94 -12.76 -3.78 0.34
CA LEU A 94 -11.32 -3.54 0.42
C LEU A 94 -10.73 -3.30 -0.97
N GLY A 95 -10.26 -2.08 -1.22
CA GLY A 95 -9.61 -1.71 -2.47
C GLY A 95 -8.27 -2.40 -2.69
N PHE A 96 -8.01 -2.83 -3.92
CA PHE A 96 -6.72 -3.39 -4.32
C PHE A 96 -5.77 -2.28 -4.77
N MET A 97 -4.69 -2.07 -4.01
CA MET A 97 -3.74 -0.99 -4.29
C MET A 97 -2.68 -1.40 -5.34
N PRO A 98 -2.24 -0.50 -6.24
CA PRO A 98 -1.12 -0.74 -7.15
C PRO A 98 0.15 -1.33 -6.52
N VAL A 99 0.52 -0.89 -5.31
CA VAL A 99 1.66 -1.47 -4.59
C VAL A 99 1.50 -2.97 -4.29
N GLN A 100 0.26 -3.47 -4.15
CA GLN A 100 -0.01 -4.89 -3.92
C GLN A 100 0.29 -5.74 -5.16
N ALA A 101 0.18 -5.18 -6.37
CA ALA A 101 0.42 -5.92 -7.61
C ALA A 101 1.86 -6.46 -7.71
N ALA A 102 2.83 -5.78 -7.08
CA ALA A 102 4.23 -6.22 -7.03
C ALA A 102 4.46 -7.52 -6.23
N PHE A 103 3.45 -7.98 -5.48
CA PHE A 103 3.53 -9.20 -4.68
C PHE A 103 2.77 -10.38 -5.31
N CYS A 104 2.05 -10.18 -6.42
CA CYS A 104 1.32 -11.24 -7.10
C CYS A 104 2.25 -12.39 -7.52
N GLY A 105 1.78 -13.64 -7.35
CA GLY A 105 2.52 -14.85 -7.67
C GLY A 105 3.60 -15.26 -6.65
N ARG A 106 3.83 -14.45 -5.61
CA ARG A 106 4.84 -14.73 -4.57
C ARG A 106 4.20 -15.39 -3.33
N GLU A 107 5.02 -16.11 -2.58
CA GLU A 107 4.63 -16.78 -1.33
C GLU A 107 5.03 -15.97 -0.10
N PHE A 108 4.16 -15.99 0.90
CA PHE A 108 4.34 -15.32 2.19
C PHE A 108 3.73 -16.15 3.32
N THR A 109 4.00 -15.71 4.54
CA THR A 109 3.41 -16.29 5.75
C THR A 109 2.35 -15.35 6.30
N VAL A 110 1.22 -15.91 6.74
CA VAL A 110 0.17 -15.14 7.41
C VAL A 110 0.69 -14.68 8.77
N ARG A 111 0.88 -13.38 8.91
CA ARG A 111 1.31 -12.78 10.17
C ARG A 111 0.18 -12.73 11.18
N LYS A 112 -0.98 -12.24 10.74
CA LYS A 112 -2.10 -11.90 11.61
C LYS A 112 -3.41 -11.85 10.86
N ARG A 113 -4.49 -12.32 11.50
CA ARG A 113 -5.86 -12.12 11.04
C ARG A 113 -6.38 -10.74 11.46
N VAL A 114 -7.04 -10.04 10.54
CA VAL A 114 -7.61 -8.70 10.76
C VAL A 114 -9.12 -8.79 10.78
N GLU A 115 -9.71 -8.59 11.95
CA GLU A 115 -11.18 -8.52 12.11
C GLU A 115 -11.67 -7.08 12.30
N ARG A 116 -10.82 -6.23 12.90
CA ARG A 116 -11.11 -4.84 13.20
C ARG A 116 -9.86 -4.00 13.02
N PHE A 117 -10.04 -2.78 12.54
CA PHE A 117 -8.96 -1.81 12.42
C PHE A 117 -9.48 -0.39 12.67
N PHE A 118 -8.59 0.47 13.15
CA PHE A 118 -8.91 1.88 13.34
C PHE A 118 -8.68 2.62 12.02
N ASP A 119 -9.74 3.20 11.46
CA ASP A 119 -9.65 4.02 10.26
C ASP A 119 -9.36 5.47 10.64
N GLU A 120 -8.18 5.96 10.29
CA GLU A 120 -7.72 7.31 10.64
C GLU A 120 -8.58 8.40 10.00
N ARG A 121 -9.17 8.15 8.83
CA ARG A 121 -9.98 9.12 8.07
C ARG A 121 -11.32 9.37 8.75
N THR A 122 -12.03 8.31 9.12
CA THR A 122 -13.33 8.39 9.78
C THR A 122 -13.25 8.43 11.31
N ARG A 123 -12.07 8.15 11.88
CA ARG A 123 -11.79 8.04 13.32
C ARG A 123 -12.68 7.02 14.03
N ARG A 124 -12.91 5.88 13.38
CA ARG A 124 -13.78 4.81 13.88
C ARG A 124 -13.06 3.48 13.85
N MET A 125 -13.46 2.59 14.75
CA MET A 125 -13.10 1.17 14.67
C MET A 125 -14.03 0.51 13.65
N LEU A 126 -13.49 0.08 12.51
CA LEU A 126 -14.22 -0.61 11.47
C LEU A 126 -14.05 -2.12 11.59
N ARG A 127 -15.02 -2.87 11.09
CA ARG A 127 -14.95 -4.33 10.96
C ARG A 127 -14.63 -4.70 9.52
N ILE A 128 -13.78 -5.71 9.36
CA ILE A 128 -13.45 -6.27 8.06
C ILE A 128 -13.43 -7.80 8.16
N ARG A 129 -13.88 -8.48 7.11
CA ARG A 129 -13.98 -9.95 7.08
C ARG A 129 -12.96 -10.53 6.11
N HIS A 130 -12.52 -11.75 6.41
CA HIS A 130 -11.66 -12.57 5.54
C HIS A 130 -10.43 -11.79 5.08
N THR A 131 -9.77 -11.15 6.04
CA THR A 131 -8.62 -10.26 5.76
C THR A 131 -7.47 -10.64 6.68
N VAL A 132 -6.28 -10.68 6.12
CA VAL A 132 -5.05 -10.97 6.82
C VAL A 132 -3.97 -9.92 6.51
N ILE A 133 -2.95 -9.91 7.35
CA ILE A 133 -1.67 -9.26 7.09
C ILE A 133 -0.64 -10.35 6.85
N LEU A 134 0.25 -10.13 5.88
CA LEU A 134 1.34 -11.03 5.56
C LEU A 134 2.65 -10.54 6.16
N ASP A 135 3.54 -11.46 6.52
CA ASP A 135 4.87 -11.12 7.04
C ASP A 135 5.75 -10.52 5.94
N GLU A 136 6.51 -9.49 6.33
CA GLU A 136 7.45 -8.77 5.45
C GLU A 136 6.81 -8.12 4.20
N VAL A 137 5.49 -7.95 4.21
CA VAL A 137 4.73 -7.30 3.13
C VAL A 137 4.18 -5.97 3.59
N TYR A 138 4.84 -4.90 3.15
CA TYR A 138 4.53 -3.53 3.54
C TYR A 138 4.17 -2.65 2.34
N CYS A 139 3.45 -1.56 2.63
CA CYS A 139 3.23 -0.49 1.68
C CYS A 139 4.52 0.32 1.52
N GLU A 140 5.22 0.07 0.41
CA GLU A 140 6.43 0.79 0.01
C GLU A 140 6.22 1.52 -1.33
N PRO A 141 5.50 2.64 -1.32
CA PRO A 141 5.20 3.34 -2.54
C PRO A 141 6.43 4.06 -3.10
N PRO A 142 6.61 4.08 -4.43
CA PRO A 142 7.77 4.70 -5.04
C PRO A 142 7.83 6.19 -4.68
N ALA A 143 9.06 6.68 -4.52
CA ALA A 143 9.34 8.07 -4.20
C ALA A 143 8.86 9.08 -5.28
N GLY A 144 8.64 8.62 -6.50
CA GLY A 144 8.31 9.45 -7.67
C GLY A 144 7.08 9.02 -8.45
N GLY A 145 6.19 8.20 -7.87
CA GLY A 145 4.93 7.78 -8.51
C GLY A 145 3.91 8.91 -8.67
N THR A 146 2.89 8.68 -9.51
CA THR A 146 1.75 9.59 -9.79
C THR A 146 0.57 9.37 -8.83
N ASP A 147 0.68 8.36 -7.99
CA ASP A 147 -0.22 7.91 -6.96
C ASP A 147 -0.16 8.81 -5.71
N ASP A 148 -1.29 8.99 -5.01
CA ASP A 148 -1.43 9.96 -3.91
C ASP A 148 -0.57 9.59 -2.69
N TYR A 149 -0.14 8.34 -2.63
CA TYR A 149 0.74 7.79 -1.59
C TYR A 149 2.22 7.77 -2.01
N SER A 150 2.57 8.29 -3.19
CA SER A 150 3.97 8.43 -3.65
C SER A 150 4.83 9.19 -2.64
N GLY A 151 5.94 8.58 -2.24
CA GLY A 151 6.85 9.13 -1.22
C GLY A 151 6.33 9.08 0.23
N CYS A 152 5.29 8.31 0.52
CA CYS A 152 4.85 8.02 1.88
C CYS A 152 5.92 7.21 2.63
N HIS A 153 6.26 7.63 3.86
CA HIS A 153 7.22 6.93 4.72
C HIS A 153 6.55 6.21 5.89
N ARG A 154 5.24 5.91 5.81
CA ARG A 154 4.50 5.28 6.90
C ARG A 154 4.77 3.78 7.04
N THR A 155 5.16 3.11 5.95
CA THR A 155 5.44 1.66 5.91
C THR A 155 4.34 0.86 6.61
N CYS A 156 3.10 1.06 6.19
CA CYS A 156 1.95 0.37 6.76
C CYS A 156 1.93 -1.09 6.32
N PHE A 157 1.40 -1.99 7.14
CA PHE A 157 1.03 -3.33 6.70
C PHE A 157 -0.07 -3.25 5.64
N LEU A 158 0.04 -4.08 4.60
CA LEU A 158 -1.00 -4.23 3.59
C LEU A 158 -2.07 -5.21 4.07
N PHE A 159 -3.33 -4.88 3.83
CA PHE A 159 -4.45 -5.79 4.06
C PHE A 159 -4.68 -6.64 2.83
N TRP A 160 -4.84 -7.94 3.06
CA TRP A 160 -5.04 -8.94 2.01
C TRP A 160 -6.36 -9.65 2.22
N LYS A 161 -7.27 -9.59 1.24
CA LYS A 161 -8.42 -10.50 1.24
C LYS A 161 -7.94 -11.93 1.07
N GLU A 162 -8.54 -12.85 1.81
CA GLU A 162 -8.32 -14.29 1.60
C GLU A 162 -8.68 -14.70 0.16
N ALA A 163 -9.62 -14.01 -0.47
CA ALA A 163 -9.98 -14.18 -1.89
C ALA A 163 -8.81 -13.96 -2.87
N TRP A 164 -7.79 -13.20 -2.47
CA TRP A 164 -6.60 -12.91 -3.27
C TRP A 164 -5.46 -13.89 -3.01
N LEU A 165 -5.69 -14.87 -2.13
CA LEU A 165 -4.69 -15.82 -1.66
C LEU A 165 -5.10 -17.25 -2.03
N GLU A 166 -4.11 -18.12 -1.98
CA GLU A 166 -4.26 -19.57 -2.02
C GLU A 166 -3.32 -20.21 -0.99
N ARG A 167 -3.70 -21.35 -0.42
CA ARG A 167 -2.83 -22.12 0.47
C ARG A 167 -1.68 -22.67 -0.35
N ALA A 168 -0.44 -22.43 0.10
CA ALA A 168 0.77 -22.90 -0.55
C ALA A 168 1.11 -24.34 -0.17
#